data_AF-A0A2U1CAU9-F1
#
_entry.id   AF-A0A2U1CAU9-F1
#
_cell.length_a   1.000
_cell.length_b   1.000
_cell.length_c   1.000
_cell.angle_alpha   90.00
_cell.angle_beta   90.00
_cell.angle_gamma   90.00
#
_symmetry.space_group_name_H-M   'P 1'
#
loop_
_entity.id
_entity.type
_entity.pdbx_description
1 polymer ?
#
loop_
_entity_poly.entity_id
_entity_poly.type
_entity_poly.pdbx_seq_one_letter_code
_entity_poly.pdbx_strand_id
1 'polypeptide(L)'
;MEIVTLVLINFSRLGTAGNSAGAFSPTRQLQLLTEARDAQTPTLRNLVVQMAKENGESGSLEELKHEPRPGSGKVVFNVQGSHTFYSEPYAVCEAFPAIKSGGRYFRLEEVKTEAMLKMA
;
A
#
# COMPACT_ATOMS: atom_id res chain seq x y z
N MET A 1 -14.92 -3.52 -19.86
CA MET A 1 -14.94 -4.02 -18.47
C MET A 1 -13.74 -4.93 -18.32
N GLU A 2 -12.90 -4.70 -17.33
CA GLU A 2 -11.64 -5.43 -17.16
C GLU A 2 -11.41 -5.81 -15.68
N ILE A 3 -10.78 -6.95 -15.44
CA ILE A 3 -10.34 -7.34 -14.09
C ILE A 3 -8.95 -6.74 -13.88
N VAL A 4 -8.78 -6.04 -12.76
CA VAL A 4 -7.54 -5.37 -12.37
C VAL A 4 -7.15 -5.74 -10.95
N THR A 5 -5.88 -5.58 -10.60
CA THR A 5 -5.46 -5.54 -9.19
C THR A 5 -5.54 -4.11 -8.72
N LEU A 6 -6.40 -3.84 -7.74
CA LEU A 6 -6.50 -2.54 -7.10
C LEU A 6 -5.77 -2.57 -5.77
N VAL A 7 -5.04 -1.51 -5.46
CA VAL A 7 -4.26 -1.39 -4.24
C VAL A 7 -4.72 -0.15 -3.49
N LEU A 8 -5.17 -0.37 -2.26
CA LEU A 8 -5.36 0.70 -1.29
C LEU A 8 -4.06 0.88 -0.51
N ILE A 9 -3.45 2.06 -0.63
CA ILE A 9 -2.22 2.43 0.06
C ILE A 9 -2.57 3.45 1.13
N ASN A 10 -2.25 3.13 2.39
CA ASN A 10 -2.36 4.06 3.50
C ASN A 10 -0.94 4.46 3.94
N PHE A 11 -0.54 5.70 3.65
CA PHE A 11 0.67 6.31 4.17
C PHE A 11 0.39 6.86 5.57
N SER A 12 1.06 6.32 6.58
CA SER A 12 0.96 6.82 7.96
C SER A 12 1.74 8.12 8.14
N ARG A 13 2.77 8.31 7.31
CA ARG A 13 3.59 9.52 7.25
C ARG A 13 4.14 9.69 5.84
N LEU A 14 4.05 10.91 5.33
CA LEU A 14 4.64 11.33 4.06
C LEU A 14 5.37 12.65 4.31
N GLY A 15 6.57 12.79 3.74
CA GLY A 15 7.49 13.91 3.95
C GLY A 15 8.52 13.66 5.06
N THR A 16 8.78 12.39 5.37
CA THR A 16 9.62 11.98 6.52
C THR A 16 10.79 11.09 6.18
N ALA A 17 10.80 10.51 4.98
CA ALA A 17 11.88 9.64 4.57
C ALA A 17 13.11 10.53 4.39
N GLY A 18 14.18 10.36 5.17
CA GLY A 18 15.47 10.97 4.89
C GLY A 18 15.76 12.39 5.40
N ASN A 19 15.00 12.97 6.35
CA ASN A 19 15.48 14.18 7.02
C ASN A 19 16.67 13.87 7.95
N SER A 20 17.88 14.08 7.42
CA SER A 20 19.16 14.11 8.12
C SER A 20 19.50 15.48 8.72
N ALA A 21 18.55 16.41 8.77
CA ALA A 21 18.67 17.70 9.44
C ALA A 21 17.50 17.86 10.42
N GLY A 22 17.79 18.17 11.67
CA GLY A 22 16.88 18.14 12.83
C GLY A 22 15.72 19.15 12.83
N ALA A 23 15.06 19.35 11.69
CA ALA A 23 13.81 20.10 11.57
C ALA A 23 12.63 19.12 11.52
N PHE A 24 11.66 19.31 12.41
CA PHE A 24 10.35 18.68 12.31
C PHE A 24 9.68 19.16 11.01
N SER A 25 9.75 18.36 9.94
CA SER A 25 8.96 18.60 8.75
C SER A 25 7.51 18.20 9.02
N PRO A 26 6.53 18.97 8.49
CA PRO A 26 5.13 18.59 8.60
C PRO A 26 4.91 17.25 7.89
N THR A 27 4.47 16.27 8.66
CA THR A 27 4.12 14.96 8.14
C THR A 27 2.62 14.95 7.87
N ARG A 28 2.18 14.20 6.86
CA ARG A 28 0.76 13.98 6.64
C ARG A 28 0.45 12.51 6.39
N GLN A 29 -0.73 12.11 6.81
CA GLN A 29 -1.34 10.85 6.40
C GLN A 29 -2.00 11.03 5.04
N LEU A 30 -1.93 10.00 4.20
CA LEU A 30 -2.54 10.01 2.89
C LEU A 30 -3.01 8.60 2.52
N GLN A 31 -4.25 8.50 2.06
CA GLN A 31 -4.82 7.28 1.53
C GLN A 31 -5.01 7.42 0.02
N LEU A 32 -4.49 6.46 -0.75
CA LEU A 32 -4.60 6.42 -2.21
C LEU A 32 -5.14 5.08 -2.67
N LEU A 33 -5.86 5.12 -3.79
CA LEU A 33 -6.35 3.94 -4.48
C LEU A 33 -5.81 3.97 -5.91
N THR A 34 -5.08 2.93 -6.29
CA THR A 34 -4.44 2.87 -7.62
C THR A 34 -4.39 1.44 -8.13
N GLU A 35 -4.26 1.29 -9.44
CA GLU A 35 -4.04 0.00 -10.08
C GLU A 35 -2.58 -0.46 -9.89
N ALA A 36 -2.40 -1.77 -9.82
CA ALA A 36 -1.10 -2.44 -9.81
C ALA A 36 -1.07 -3.57 -10.84
N ARG A 37 0.14 -3.94 -11.26
CA ARG A 37 0.36 -5.10 -12.13
C ARG A 37 -0.08 -6.40 -11.45
N ASP A 38 0.27 -6.56 -10.18
CA ASP A 38 0.00 -7.73 -9.36
C ASP A 38 0.08 -7.35 -7.87
N ALA A 39 -0.33 -8.29 -7.01
CA ALA A 39 -0.31 -8.13 -5.55
C ALA A 39 1.04 -8.52 -4.91
N GLN A 40 2.12 -8.69 -5.69
CA GLN A 40 3.41 -9.16 -5.16
C GLN A 40 4.15 -8.04 -4.43
N THR A 41 4.82 -8.39 -3.33
CA THR A 41 5.55 -7.43 -2.48
C THR A 41 6.50 -6.52 -3.26
N PRO A 42 7.30 -6.98 -4.24
CA PRO A 42 8.17 -6.09 -5.02
C PRO A 42 7.39 -5.04 -5.83
N THR A 43 6.27 -5.45 -6.45
CA THR A 43 5.38 -4.56 -7.22
C THR A 43 4.77 -3.51 -6.30
N LEU A 44 4.23 -3.93 -5.16
CA LEU A 44 3.63 -3.02 -4.18
C LEU A 44 4.66 -2.07 -3.58
N ARG A 45 5.90 -2.51 -3.34
CA ARG A 45 6.98 -1.64 -2.86
C ARG A 45 7.28 -0.53 -3.86
N ASN A 46 7.46 -0.88 -5.13
CA ASN A 46 7.76 0.09 -6.17
C ASN A 46 6.62 1.10 -6.33
N LEU A 47 5.37 0.62 -6.26
CA LEU A 47 4.19 1.45 -6.28
C LEU A 47 4.12 2.42 -5.08
N VAL A 48 4.42 1.96 -3.86
CA VAL A 48 4.50 2.82 -2.67
C VAL A 48 5.56 3.91 -2.85
N VAL A 49 6.76 3.57 -3.35
CA VAL A 49 7.82 4.54 -3.60
C VAL A 49 7.41 5.58 -4.64
N GLN A 50 6.80 5.12 -5.74
CA GLN A 50 6.30 6.01 -6.78
C GLN A 50 5.24 6.97 -6.24
N MET A 51 4.19 6.43 -5.62
CA MET A 51 3.06 7.21 -5.09
C MET A 51 3.52 8.18 -4.00
N ALA A 52 4.47 7.79 -3.15
CA ALA A 52 5.05 8.68 -2.16
C ALA A 52 5.74 9.89 -2.81
N LYS A 53 6.61 9.66 -3.80
CA LYS A 53 7.33 10.72 -4.52
C LYS A 53 6.37 11.67 -5.24
N GLU A 54 5.39 11.13 -5.96
CA GLU A 54 4.36 11.92 -6.65
C GLU A 54 3.53 12.79 -5.69
N ASN A 55 3.44 12.39 -4.41
CA ASN A 55 2.66 13.09 -3.39
C ASN A 55 3.50 13.91 -2.40
N GLY A 56 4.78 14.15 -2.72
CA GLY A 56 5.64 15.09 -2.00
C GLY A 56 6.61 14.48 -0.99
N GLU A 57 6.90 13.18 -1.08
CA GLU A 57 7.97 12.59 -0.25
C GLU A 57 9.33 13.09 -0.72
N SER A 58 10.06 13.72 0.20
CA SER A 58 11.26 14.50 -0.12
C SER A 58 12.57 13.79 0.13
N GLY A 59 12.59 12.61 0.77
CA GLY A 59 13.84 11.89 0.91
C GLY A 59 13.75 10.38 0.72
N SER A 60 14.82 9.70 1.15
CA SER A 60 15.18 8.41 0.58
C SER A 60 14.32 7.27 1.11
N LEU A 61 13.67 6.56 0.18
CA LEU A 61 12.95 5.31 0.42
C LEU A 61 13.76 4.08 -0.01
N GLU A 62 15.07 4.20 -0.19
CA GLU A 62 15.93 3.07 -0.58
C GLU A 62 15.87 1.93 0.44
N GLU A 63 15.84 2.28 1.73
CA GLU A 63 15.74 1.32 2.83
C GLU A 63 14.31 0.89 3.16
N LEU A 64 13.32 1.30 2.36
CA LEU A 64 11.94 0.86 2.55
C LEU A 64 11.89 -0.67 2.41
N LYS A 65 11.49 -1.35 3.49
CA LYS A 65 11.49 -2.81 3.60
C LYS A 65 10.10 -3.31 3.93
N HIS A 66 9.82 -4.52 3.43
CA HIS A 66 8.63 -5.24 3.84
C HIS A 66 8.78 -5.70 5.30
N GLU A 67 7.79 -5.41 6.12
CA GLU A 67 7.69 -5.84 7.51
C GLU A 67 6.61 -6.94 7.59
N PRO A 68 6.97 -8.23 7.69
CA PRO A 68 6.00 -9.30 7.71
C PRO A 68 5.03 -9.18 8.89
N ARG A 69 3.73 -9.09 8.61
CA ARG A 69 2.66 -9.15 9.63
C ARG A 69 1.70 -10.31 9.35
N PRO A 70 1.95 -11.48 9.96
CA PRO A 70 1.14 -12.67 9.75
C PRO A 70 -0.35 -12.42 10.01
N GLY A 71 -1.22 -13.01 9.19
CA GLY A 71 -2.67 -13.03 9.42
C GLY A 71 -3.43 -11.75 9.05
N SER A 72 -2.75 -10.68 8.61
CA SER A 72 -3.43 -9.41 8.28
C SER A 72 -4.00 -9.32 6.86
N GLY A 73 -3.51 -10.17 5.93
CA GLY A 73 -3.80 -10.03 4.50
C GLY A 73 -3.28 -8.74 3.86
N LYS A 74 -2.57 -7.91 4.64
CA LYS A 74 -2.02 -6.62 4.24
C LYS A 74 -0.51 -6.71 4.12
N VAL A 75 0.05 -5.93 3.20
CA VAL A 75 1.48 -5.83 2.98
C VAL A 75 1.96 -4.54 3.63
N VAL A 76 2.85 -4.65 4.61
CA VAL A 76 3.32 -3.52 5.41
C VAL A 76 4.72 -3.14 4.96
N PHE A 77 4.94 -1.86 4.71
CA PHE A 77 6.25 -1.31 4.38
C PHE A 77 6.69 -0.33 5.45
N ASN A 78 7.95 -0.44 5.85
CA ASN A 78 8.53 0.42 6.86
C ASN A 78 9.92 0.92 6.46
N VAL A 79 10.23 2.13 6.89
CA VAL A 79 11.54 2.78 6.76
C VAL A 79 11.75 3.62 8.02
N GLN A 80 12.89 3.46 8.66
CA GLN A 80 13.25 4.20 9.87
C GLN A 80 14.47 5.05 9.57
N GLY A 81 14.57 6.22 10.17
CA GLY A 81 15.81 7.01 10.09
C GLY A 81 16.86 6.46 11.04
N SER A 82 18.14 6.74 10.81
CA SER A 82 19.23 6.25 11.67
C SER A 82 19.10 6.67 13.14
N HIS A 83 18.39 7.77 13.42
CA HIS A 83 18.13 8.29 14.77
C HIS A 83 16.65 8.62 15.02
N THR A 84 15.75 8.21 14.12
CA THR A 84 14.32 8.51 14.23
C THR A 84 13.52 7.23 14.09
N PHE A 85 12.79 6.89 15.14
CA PHE A 85 11.94 5.70 15.21
C PHE A 85 10.47 6.12 15.27
N TYR A 86 9.71 5.64 14.30
CA TYR A 86 8.26 5.79 14.24
C TYR A 86 7.59 4.52 14.76
N SER A 87 6.57 4.69 15.61
CA SER A 87 5.75 3.61 16.15
C SER A 87 4.87 2.95 15.08
N GLU A 88 4.46 3.72 14.08
CA GLU A 88 3.65 3.26 12.96
C GLU A 88 4.53 2.84 11.78
N PRO A 89 4.12 1.84 10.99
CA PRO A 89 4.77 1.55 9.71
C PRO A 89 4.65 2.75 8.77
N TYR A 90 5.56 2.85 7.81
CA TYR A 90 5.53 3.93 6.82
C TYR A 90 4.28 3.87 5.94
N ALA A 91 3.98 2.68 5.40
CA ALA A 91 2.79 2.46 4.58
C ALA A 91 2.19 1.07 4.81
N VAL A 92 0.87 0.97 4.66
CA VAL A 92 0.13 -0.30 4.67
C VAL A 92 -0.67 -0.43 3.39
N CYS A 93 -0.45 -1.53 2.67
CA CYS A 93 -1.10 -1.83 1.40
C CYS A 93 -2.10 -2.97 1.55
N GLU A 94 -3.28 -2.79 0.96
CA GLU A 94 -4.27 -3.85 0.76
C GLU A 94 -4.49 -4.00 -0.74
N ALA A 95 -4.03 -5.12 -1.31
CA ALA A 95 -4.22 -5.44 -2.72
C ALA A 95 -5.38 -6.43 -2.87
N PHE A 96 -6.30 -6.14 -3.77
CA PHE A 96 -7.47 -6.99 -4.02
C PHE A 96 -7.87 -6.97 -5.50
N PRO A 97 -8.44 -8.07 -6.01
CA PRO A 97 -9.00 -8.09 -7.35
C PRO A 97 -10.23 -7.18 -7.42
N ALA A 98 -10.38 -6.46 -8.54
CA ALA A 98 -11.51 -5.59 -8.79
C ALA A 98 -11.93 -5.62 -10.28
N ILE A 99 -13.19 -5.30 -10.56
CA ILE A 99 -13.67 -5.01 -11.90
C ILE A 99 -13.64 -3.49 -12.12
N LYS A 100 -13.06 -3.05 -13.23
CA LYS A 100 -13.13 -1.67 -13.71
C LYS A 100 -14.18 -1.55 -14.83
N SER A 101 -15.15 -0.66 -14.63
CA SER A 101 -16.23 -0.42 -15.59
C SER A 101 -16.71 1.02 -15.53
N GLY A 102 -16.59 1.74 -16.65
CA GLY A 102 -17.04 3.14 -16.77
C GLY A 102 -16.46 4.07 -15.70
N GLY A 103 -15.14 3.99 -15.45
CA GLY A 103 -14.45 4.83 -14.46
C GLY A 103 -14.69 4.45 -12.99
N ARG A 104 -15.39 3.34 -12.72
CA ARG A 104 -15.68 2.83 -11.38
C ARG A 104 -14.96 1.52 -11.13
N TYR A 105 -14.62 1.26 -9.88
CA TYR A 105 -14.08 -0.01 -9.42
C TYR A 105 -15.09 -0.76 -8.56
N PHE A 106 -15.16 -2.06 -8.73
CA PHE A 106 -15.97 -2.98 -7.93
C PHE A 106 -15.05 -4.04 -7.34
N ARG A 107 -14.90 -4.07 -6.02
CA ARG A 107 -14.10 -5.10 -5.34
C ARG A 107 -14.70 -6.48 -5.61
N LEU A 108 -13.85 -7.44 -5.94
CA LEU A 108 -14.24 -8.83 -6.12
C LEU A 108 -14.06 -9.59 -4.81
N GLU A 109 -15.07 -10.39 -4.47
CA GLU A 109 -15.03 -11.33 -3.37
C GLU A 109 -15.18 -12.73 -3.92
N GLU A 110 -14.36 -13.65 -3.42
CA GLU A 110 -14.43 -15.05 -3.80
C GLU A 110 -15.64 -15.70 -3.11
N VAL A 111 -16.49 -16.34 -3.91
CA VAL A 111 -17.63 -17.11 -3.41
C VAL A 111 -17.30 -18.59 -3.51
N LYS A 112 -17.34 -19.32 -2.38
CA LYS A 112 -17.12 -20.77 -2.35
C LYS A 112 -18.21 -21.49 -3.12
N THR A 113 -17.84 -22.25 -4.14
CA THR A 113 -18.76 -23.02 -5.00
C THR A 113 -19.41 -24.21 -4.29
N GLU A 114 -18.80 -24.75 -3.23
CA GLU A 114 -19.30 -25.91 -2.49
C GLU A 114 -20.65 -25.67 -1.79
N ALA A 115 -20.97 -24.42 -1.44
CA ALA A 115 -22.26 -24.07 -0.82
C ALA A 115 -23.41 -24.05 -1.84
N MET A 116 -23.13 -23.82 -3.12
CA MET A 116 -24.15 -23.70 -4.17
C MET A 116 -24.58 -25.05 -4.75
N LEU A 117 -23.79 -26.11 -4.56
CA LEU A 117 -24.05 -27.45 -5.12
C LEU A 117 -24.95 -28.34 -4.23
N LYS A 118 -25.34 -27.91 -3.03
CA LYS A 118 -26.24 -28.67 -2.12
C LYS A 118 -27.73 -28.34 -2.30
N MET A 119 -28.11 -27.66 -3.37
CA MET A 119 -29.50 -27.30 -3.66
C MET A 119 -30.08 -28.00 -4.90
N ALA A 120 -29.58 -29.19 -5.24
CA ALA A 120 -30.14 -30.04 -6.29
C ALA A 120 -30.54 -31.41 -5.73
#